data_AF-A0A2H9LJV9-F1
#
_entry.id   AF-A0A2H9LJV9-F1
#
_cell.length_a   1.000
_cell.length_b   1.000
_cell.length_c   1.000
_cell.angle_alpha   90.00
_cell.angle_beta   90.00
_cell.angle_gamma   90.00
#
_symmetry.space_group_name_H-M   'P 1'
#
loop_
_entity.id
_entity.type
_entity.pdbx_description
1 polymer ?
#
loop_
_entity_poly.entity_id
_entity_poly.type
_entity_poly.pdbx_seq_one_letter_code
_entity_poly.pdbx_strand_id
1 'polypeptide(L)'
;MILLVASNKDVASLNIKKKILTHYPFRECSEKFQENPTYEASISNRNVRLVTLNTESVYAQDTTTFFSNLELVIFISRHSSLSGTPTLSVHTPGNLGEAELGGIPRKVSVSPANAMRDTLKAMARLKQEMRLDYEVSYECTHHGPSLDVPTMFSELGSCAKQWNDIKAAEAVAHATMEAVSRFGNFPAKAVLGIGGPHYQSKF
;
A
#
# COMPACT_ATOMS: atom_id res chain seq x y z
N MET A 1 8.23 13.28 4.73
CA MET A 1 7.35 13.19 3.54
C MET A 1 6.76 11.79 3.47
N ILE A 2 5.48 11.67 3.09
CA ILE A 2 4.84 10.38 2.79
C ILE A 2 4.91 10.13 1.28
N LEU A 3 5.30 8.93 0.87
CA LEU A 3 5.39 8.54 -0.53
C LEU A 3 4.34 7.48 -0.85
N LEU A 4 3.45 7.79 -1.80
CA LEU A 4 2.56 6.82 -2.42
C LEU A 4 3.21 6.32 -3.72
N VAL A 5 3.31 5.01 -3.87
CA VAL A 5 3.98 4.38 -5.01
C VAL A 5 2.99 3.52 -5.77
N ALA A 6 2.79 3.86 -7.05
CA ALA A 6 2.04 3.06 -8.00
C ALA A 6 2.96 2.39 -9.02
N SER A 7 2.44 1.45 -9.81
CA SER A 7 3.17 0.81 -10.92
C SER A 7 2.36 0.75 -12.21
N ASN A 8 3.01 1.05 -13.34
CA ASN A 8 2.45 0.86 -14.68
C ASN A 8 2.31 -0.62 -15.07
N LYS A 9 2.87 -1.55 -14.28
CA LYS A 9 2.71 -3.00 -14.46
C LYS A 9 1.51 -3.57 -13.71
N ASP A 10 0.75 -2.73 -13.00
CA ASP A 10 -0.29 -3.15 -12.07
C ASP A 10 -1.62 -2.42 -12.30
N VAL A 11 -2.61 -3.16 -12.80
CA VAL A 11 -3.95 -2.65 -13.10
C VAL A 11 -4.67 -2.14 -11.84
N ALA A 12 -4.57 -2.87 -10.72
CA ALA A 12 -5.19 -2.44 -9.47
C ALA A 12 -4.54 -1.15 -8.98
N SER A 13 -3.19 -1.10 -9.02
CA SER A 13 -2.40 0.09 -8.67
C SER A 13 -2.84 1.33 -9.44
N LEU A 14 -2.99 1.22 -10.77
CA LEU A 14 -3.42 2.33 -11.62
C LEU A 14 -4.86 2.77 -11.32
N ASN A 15 -5.77 1.82 -11.05
CA ASN A 15 -7.15 2.13 -10.66
C ASN A 15 -7.22 2.85 -9.31
N ILE A 16 -6.46 2.39 -8.31
CA ILE A 16 -6.35 3.03 -7.00
C ILE A 16 -5.75 4.44 -7.14
N LYS A 17 -4.64 4.58 -7.89
CA LYS A 17 -4.01 5.88 -8.19
C LYS A 17 -5.03 6.85 -8.79
N LYS A 18 -5.79 6.40 -9.81
CA LYS A 18 -6.80 7.23 -10.47
C LYS A 18 -7.83 7.75 -9.47
N LYS A 19 -8.29 6.90 -8.54
CA LYS A 19 -9.24 7.30 -7.49
C LYS A 19 -8.63 8.29 -6.51
N ILE A 20 -7.38 8.09 -6.09
CA ILE A 20 -6.67 9.07 -5.25
C ILE A 20 -6.62 10.44 -5.95
N LEU A 21 -6.17 10.48 -7.21
CA LEU A 21 -6.07 11.74 -7.97
C LEU A 21 -7.43 12.40 -8.26
N THR A 22 -8.52 11.62 -8.27
CA THR A 22 -9.88 12.15 -8.50
C THR A 22 -10.46 12.79 -7.24
N HIS A 23 -10.21 12.21 -6.06
CA HIS A 23 -10.89 12.60 -4.82
C HIS A 23 -10.06 13.45 -3.86
N TYR A 24 -8.75 13.56 -4.08
CA TYR A 24 -7.82 14.25 -3.18
C TYR A 24 -7.07 15.37 -3.92
N PRO A 25 -6.63 16.43 -3.21
CA PRO A 25 -6.13 17.67 -3.83
C PRO A 25 -4.68 17.54 -4.35
N PHE A 26 -4.37 16.47 -5.05
CA PHE A 26 -3.08 16.27 -5.71
C PHE A 26 -2.95 17.21 -6.92
N ARG A 27 -1.78 17.81 -7.05
CA ARG A 27 -1.38 18.64 -8.19
C ARG A 27 -0.23 17.97 -8.89
N GLU A 28 -0.23 18.00 -10.22
CA GLU A 28 0.89 17.50 -11.01
C GLU A 28 2.12 18.41 -10.84
N CYS A 29 3.27 17.80 -10.61
CA CYS A 29 4.55 18.48 -10.51
C CYS A 29 5.19 18.63 -11.90
N SER A 30 6.08 19.60 -12.07
CA SER A 30 6.90 19.72 -13.28
C SER A 30 7.90 18.56 -13.45
N GLU A 31 8.36 18.01 -12.32
CA GLU A 31 9.29 16.88 -12.29
C GLU A 31 8.60 15.56 -12.63
N LYS A 32 9.28 14.75 -13.43
CA LYS A 32 8.88 13.37 -13.75
C LYS A 32 9.74 12.37 -13.00
N PHE A 33 9.18 11.19 -12.72
CA PHE A 33 9.92 10.06 -12.16
C PHE A 33 9.76 8.86 -13.08
N GLN A 34 10.88 8.31 -13.57
CA GLN A 34 10.90 7.27 -14.60
C GLN A 34 10.01 7.63 -15.80
N GLU A 35 10.11 8.88 -16.27
CA GLU A 35 9.30 9.47 -17.36
C GLU A 35 7.80 9.62 -17.08
N ASN A 36 7.32 9.19 -15.90
CA ASN A 36 5.93 9.33 -15.48
C ASN A 36 5.69 10.67 -14.76
N PRO A 37 4.49 11.27 -14.89
CA PRO A 37 4.08 12.40 -14.07
C PRO A 37 4.15 12.07 -12.58
N THR A 38 4.63 13.04 -11.79
CA THR A 38 4.57 12.97 -10.32
C THR A 38 3.53 13.95 -9.80
N TYR A 39 2.97 13.65 -8.64
CA TYR A 39 1.93 14.50 -8.03
C TYR A 39 2.26 14.78 -6.58
N GLU A 40 1.84 15.93 -6.08
CA GLU A 40 2.01 16.32 -4.68
C GLU A 40 0.72 16.88 -4.09
N ALA A 41 0.55 16.68 -2.78
CA ALA A 41 -0.52 17.26 -2.00
C ALA A 41 -0.03 17.58 -0.58
N SER A 42 -0.66 18.58 0.07
CA SER A 42 -0.55 18.77 1.51
C SER A 42 -1.78 18.16 2.19
N ILE A 43 -1.57 17.09 2.95
CA ILE A 43 -2.63 16.36 3.66
C ILE A 43 -2.33 16.41 5.16
N SER A 44 -3.21 17.00 5.96
CA SER A 44 -3.01 17.18 7.41
C SER A 44 -1.64 17.79 7.76
N ASN A 45 -1.23 18.84 7.04
CA ASN A 45 0.07 19.53 7.17
C ASN A 45 1.30 18.65 6.85
N ARG A 46 1.13 17.56 6.09
CA ARG A 46 2.23 16.72 5.61
C ARG A 46 2.29 16.75 4.09
N ASN A 47 3.52 16.84 3.57
CA ASN A 47 3.77 16.65 2.15
C ASN A 47 3.60 15.15 1.80
N VAL A 48 2.71 14.89 0.85
CA VAL A 48 2.45 13.59 0.26
C VAL A 48 2.81 13.66 -1.22
N ARG A 49 3.73 12.81 -1.67
CA ARG A 49 4.10 12.68 -3.08
C ARG A 49 3.57 11.35 -3.62
N LEU A 50 3.02 11.35 -4.82
CA LEU A 50 2.61 10.16 -5.56
C LEU A 50 3.48 10.00 -6.80
N VAL A 51 4.10 8.84 -6.93
CA VAL A 51 4.97 8.49 -8.07
C VAL A 51 4.52 7.19 -8.73
N THR A 52 5.01 6.93 -9.94
CA THR A 52 4.67 5.72 -10.69
C THR A 52 5.92 5.07 -11.25
N LEU A 53 6.07 3.78 -10.94
CA LEU A 53 7.16 2.92 -11.40
C LEU A 53 6.84 2.33 -12.78
N ASN A 54 7.89 2.03 -13.55
CA ASN A 54 7.81 1.24 -14.78
C ASN A 54 8.05 -0.27 -14.54
N THR A 55 8.32 -0.65 -13.29
CA THR A 55 8.58 -2.02 -12.83
C THR A 55 7.56 -2.44 -11.78
N GLU A 56 7.50 -3.73 -11.45
CA GLU A 56 6.66 -4.23 -10.34
C GLU A 56 7.15 -3.67 -9.00
N SER A 57 6.21 -3.26 -8.15
CA SER A 57 6.47 -2.61 -6.85
C SER A 57 7.37 -3.45 -5.93
N VAL A 58 7.27 -4.78 -6.01
CA VAL A 58 8.07 -5.72 -5.21
C VAL A 58 9.59 -5.59 -5.46
N TYR A 59 10.00 -5.02 -6.59
CA TYR A 59 11.41 -4.82 -6.96
C TYR A 59 11.92 -3.40 -6.69
N ALA A 60 11.13 -2.52 -6.05
CA ALA A 60 11.47 -1.11 -5.80
C ALA A 60 12.47 -0.93 -4.63
N GLN A 61 13.55 -1.70 -4.61
CA GLN A 61 14.55 -1.72 -3.53
C GLN A 61 15.37 -0.41 -3.43
N ASP A 62 15.42 0.36 -4.50
CA ASP A 62 16.13 1.64 -4.65
C ASP A 62 15.26 2.86 -4.31
N THR A 63 14.03 2.66 -3.80
CA THR A 63 13.11 3.75 -3.44
C THR A 63 13.78 4.82 -2.55
N THR A 64 14.54 4.40 -1.54
CA THR A 64 15.22 5.31 -0.60
C THR A 64 16.44 6.02 -1.20
N THR A 65 16.90 5.60 -2.40
CA THR A 65 17.96 6.29 -3.14
C THR A 65 17.42 7.51 -3.87
N PHE A 66 16.18 7.44 -4.37
CA PHE A 66 15.54 8.54 -5.11
C PHE A 66 14.78 9.52 -4.22
N PHE A 67 14.30 9.07 -3.06
CA PHE A 67 13.50 9.89 -2.16
C PHE A 67 14.11 9.89 -0.75
N SER A 68 14.47 11.08 -0.28
CA SER A 68 15.00 11.31 1.07
C SER A 68 13.91 11.78 2.05
N ASN A 69 14.18 11.69 3.35
CA ASN A 69 13.29 12.16 4.43
C ASN A 69 11.88 11.53 4.38
N LEU A 70 11.85 10.23 4.04
CA LEU A 70 10.63 9.43 4.00
C LEU A 70 10.19 9.08 5.42
N GLU A 71 8.97 9.45 5.77
CA GLU A 71 8.32 9.08 7.03
C GLU A 71 7.47 7.82 6.87
N LEU A 72 6.94 7.59 5.66
CA LEU A 72 6.12 6.44 5.30
C LEU A 72 6.16 6.23 3.78
N VAL A 73 6.28 4.98 3.36
CA VAL A 73 6.08 4.53 1.98
C VAL A 73 4.85 3.61 1.94
N ILE A 74 3.91 3.91 1.05
CA ILE A 74 2.74 3.06 0.81
C ILE A 74 2.74 2.66 -0.65
N PHE A 75 2.92 1.38 -0.92
CA PHE A 75 2.70 0.79 -2.23
C PHE A 75 1.20 0.50 -2.39
N ILE A 76 0.57 1.14 -3.37
CA ILE A 76 -0.81 0.81 -3.77
C ILE A 76 -0.73 -0.24 -4.87
N SER A 77 -1.12 -1.48 -4.58
CA SER A 77 -0.84 -2.61 -5.47
C SER A 77 -2.01 -3.60 -5.58
N ARG A 78 -1.89 -4.56 -6.49
CA ARG A 78 -2.69 -5.77 -6.50
C ARG A 78 -2.18 -6.77 -5.48
N HIS A 79 -3.10 -7.52 -4.89
CA HIS A 79 -2.81 -8.85 -4.38
C HIS A 79 -3.16 -9.89 -5.46
N SER A 80 -2.34 -10.94 -5.62
CA SER A 80 -2.59 -12.05 -6.53
C SER A 80 -2.59 -13.39 -5.79
N SER A 81 -3.72 -14.10 -5.83
CA SER A 81 -3.87 -15.40 -5.16
C SER A 81 -4.63 -16.41 -5.99
N LEU A 82 -4.17 -17.66 -5.96
CA LEU A 82 -4.82 -18.81 -6.62
C LEU A 82 -6.20 -19.11 -6.04
N SER A 83 -6.48 -18.73 -4.79
CA SER A 83 -7.80 -18.95 -4.20
C SER A 83 -8.89 -18.11 -4.86
N GLY A 84 -8.52 -17.01 -5.53
CA GLY A 84 -9.45 -16.07 -6.16
C GLY A 84 -10.33 -15.31 -5.17
N THR A 85 -10.04 -15.39 -3.86
CA THR A 85 -10.81 -14.72 -2.81
C THR A 85 -10.73 -13.20 -2.99
N PRO A 86 -11.86 -12.48 -3.13
CA PRO A 86 -11.84 -11.02 -3.18
C PRO A 86 -11.31 -10.46 -1.85
N THR A 87 -10.28 -9.63 -1.88
CA THR A 87 -9.62 -9.15 -0.65
C THR A 87 -9.20 -7.69 -0.77
N LEU A 88 -9.37 -6.93 0.31
CA LEU A 88 -8.72 -5.64 0.56
C LEU A 88 -7.73 -5.87 1.70
N SER A 89 -6.45 -5.64 1.46
CA SER A 89 -5.41 -6.10 2.40
C SER A 89 -4.32 -5.07 2.63
N VAL A 90 -3.56 -5.30 3.70
CA VAL A 90 -2.31 -4.60 3.97
C VAL A 90 -1.27 -5.56 4.52
N HIS A 91 0.00 -5.28 4.26
CA HIS A 91 1.12 -5.95 4.91
C HIS A 91 2.38 -5.11 4.88
N THR A 92 3.34 -5.52 5.69
CA THR A 92 4.72 -5.02 5.60
C THR A 92 5.49 -5.93 4.65
N PRO A 93 6.19 -5.39 3.64
CA PRO A 93 7.04 -6.18 2.77
C PRO A 93 8.34 -6.58 3.48
N GLY A 94 8.88 -7.73 3.10
CA GLY A 94 10.09 -8.27 3.67
C GLY A 94 10.22 -9.76 3.49
N ASN A 95 11.45 -10.26 3.60
CA ASN A 95 11.74 -11.67 3.52
C ASN A 95 12.29 -12.17 4.85
N LEU A 96 11.61 -13.13 5.48
CA LEU A 96 12.11 -13.82 6.68
C LEU A 96 13.17 -14.88 6.33
N GLY A 97 13.15 -15.39 5.09
CA GLY A 97 14.09 -16.36 4.54
C GLY A 97 14.74 -15.84 3.26
N GLU A 98 14.70 -16.64 2.20
CA GLU A 98 15.19 -16.25 0.88
C GLU A 98 14.26 -15.21 0.21
N ALA A 99 14.85 -14.36 -0.64
CA ALA A 99 14.14 -13.27 -1.33
C ALA A 99 13.79 -13.67 -2.76
N GLU A 100 12.81 -14.57 -2.92
CA GLU A 100 12.41 -15.10 -4.24
C GLU A 100 11.66 -14.07 -5.09
N LEU A 101 10.95 -13.13 -4.46
CA LEU A 101 10.17 -12.09 -5.13
C LEU A 101 10.59 -10.70 -4.64
N GLY A 102 11.82 -10.31 -4.97
CA GLY A 102 12.38 -9.00 -4.64
C GLY A 102 12.77 -8.83 -3.17
N GLY A 103 13.46 -7.73 -2.88
CA GLY A 103 14.00 -7.43 -1.55
C GLY A 103 15.34 -8.11 -1.25
N ILE A 104 15.68 -8.19 0.04
CA ILE A 104 16.94 -8.74 0.54
C ILE A 104 16.63 -9.96 1.43
N PRO A 105 17.33 -11.10 1.30
CA PRO A 105 17.12 -12.26 2.17
C PRO A 105 17.26 -11.91 3.65
N ARG A 106 16.38 -12.46 4.49
CA ARG A 106 16.35 -12.27 5.95
C ARG A 106 16.27 -10.79 6.38
N LYS A 107 15.71 -9.92 5.54
CA LYS A 107 15.48 -8.51 5.83
C LYS A 107 14.02 -8.13 5.59
N VAL A 108 13.41 -7.56 6.62
CA VAL A 108 12.04 -7.03 6.59
C VAL A 108 12.07 -5.51 6.62
N SER A 109 11.15 -4.87 5.92
CA SER A 109 11.02 -3.42 5.98
C SER A 109 10.57 -2.95 7.37
N VAL A 110 10.83 -1.69 7.73
CA VAL A 110 10.27 -1.14 8.97
C VAL A 110 8.75 -1.12 8.88
N SER A 111 8.05 -1.76 9.83
CA SER A 111 6.59 -1.90 9.78
C SER A 111 5.86 -0.66 10.32
N PRO A 112 4.97 0.00 9.54
CA PRO A 112 4.18 1.14 10.01
C PRO A 112 2.88 0.65 10.66
N ALA A 113 2.97 -0.07 11.78
CA ALA A 113 1.86 -0.80 12.42
C ALA A 113 0.57 0.04 12.62
N ASN A 114 0.70 1.29 13.08
CA ASN A 114 -0.46 2.17 13.27
C ASN A 114 -1.12 2.58 11.93
N ALA A 115 -0.32 2.78 10.87
CA ALA A 115 -0.85 3.11 9.54
C ALA A 115 -1.58 1.91 8.94
N MET A 116 -1.00 0.70 9.02
CA MET A 116 -1.67 -0.52 8.55
C MET A 116 -3.00 -0.76 9.27
N ARG A 117 -3.04 -0.59 10.61
CA ARG A 117 -4.28 -0.68 11.40
C ARG A 117 -5.33 0.33 10.93
N ASP A 118 -4.94 1.58 10.73
CA ASP A 118 -5.86 2.64 10.33
C ASP A 118 -6.41 2.38 8.91
N THR A 119 -5.57 1.92 7.98
CA THR A 119 -5.99 1.46 6.65
C THR A 119 -6.99 0.31 6.73
N LEU A 120 -6.73 -0.74 7.52
CA LEU A 120 -7.65 -1.87 7.66
C LEU A 120 -8.99 -1.49 8.28
N LYS A 121 -8.97 -0.64 9.32
CA LYS A 121 -10.21 -0.13 9.91
C LYS A 121 -11.03 0.66 8.89
N ALA A 122 -10.37 1.48 8.08
CA ALA A 122 -11.03 2.22 7.01
C ALA A 122 -11.56 1.28 5.91
N MET A 123 -10.79 0.27 5.48
CA MET A 123 -11.25 -0.75 4.53
C MET A 123 -12.47 -1.51 5.05
N ALA A 124 -12.47 -1.93 6.31
CA ALA A 124 -13.60 -2.64 6.92
C ALA A 124 -14.87 -1.78 6.97
N ARG A 125 -14.72 -0.49 7.31
CA ARG A 125 -15.82 0.48 7.30
C ARG A 125 -16.34 0.71 5.88
N LEU A 126 -15.46 1.01 4.93
CA LEU A 126 -15.80 1.27 3.53
C LEU A 126 -16.39 0.05 2.84
N LYS A 127 -15.94 -1.17 3.17
CA LYS A 127 -16.56 -2.42 2.72
C LYS A 127 -18.07 -2.41 2.99
N GLN A 128 -18.47 -2.04 4.21
CA GLN A 128 -19.88 -2.00 4.61
C GLN A 128 -20.63 -0.85 3.93
N GLU A 129 -20.09 0.37 3.99
CA GLU A 129 -20.71 1.57 3.40
C GLU A 129 -20.92 1.41 1.89
N MET A 130 -19.96 0.81 1.20
CA MET A 130 -19.96 0.61 -0.24
C MET A 130 -20.55 -0.75 -0.65
N ARG A 131 -21.01 -1.58 0.30
CA ARG A 131 -21.58 -2.92 0.05
C ARG A 131 -20.69 -3.80 -0.82
N LEU A 132 -19.42 -3.91 -0.44
CA LEU A 132 -18.41 -4.73 -1.12
C LEU A 132 -18.37 -6.13 -0.52
N ASP A 133 -18.44 -7.14 -1.38
CA ASP A 133 -18.29 -8.55 -1.01
C ASP A 133 -16.81 -8.98 -1.06
N TYR A 134 -16.03 -8.43 -0.13
CA TYR A 134 -14.57 -8.61 -0.05
C TYR A 134 -14.15 -8.94 1.38
N GLU A 135 -13.16 -9.80 1.56
CA GLU A 135 -12.50 -9.94 2.85
C GLU A 135 -11.57 -8.75 3.14
N VAL A 136 -11.44 -8.39 4.42
CA VAL A 136 -10.50 -7.35 4.86
C VAL A 136 -9.54 -7.98 5.84
N SER A 137 -8.25 -8.02 5.51
CA SER A 137 -7.29 -8.80 6.29
C SER A 137 -5.86 -8.24 6.19
N TYR A 138 -5.09 -8.43 7.26
CA TYR A 138 -3.64 -8.43 7.13
C TYR A 138 -3.18 -9.62 6.28
N GLU A 139 -2.10 -9.43 5.54
CA GLU A 139 -1.29 -10.53 5.02
C GLU A 139 -0.03 -10.73 5.87
N CYS A 140 0.56 -11.92 5.79
CA CYS A 140 1.87 -12.16 6.39
C CYS A 140 2.95 -11.26 5.76
N THR A 141 4.05 -11.04 6.46
CA THR A 141 5.23 -10.40 5.87
C THR A 141 5.82 -11.29 4.78
N HIS A 142 5.88 -10.77 3.55
CA HIS A 142 6.43 -11.47 2.40
C HIS A 142 6.86 -10.49 1.30
N HIS A 143 7.66 -11.02 0.35
CA HIS A 143 8.20 -10.36 -0.85
C HIS A 143 8.93 -9.02 -0.60
N GLY A 144 9.50 -8.43 -1.65
CA GLY A 144 10.20 -7.15 -1.57
C GLY A 144 9.27 -5.93 -1.59
N PRO A 145 9.83 -4.73 -1.40
CA PRO A 145 11.23 -4.46 -1.08
C PRO A 145 11.54 -4.63 0.42
N SER A 146 12.83 -4.58 0.77
CA SER A 146 13.34 -4.61 2.14
C SER A 146 13.98 -3.25 2.49
N LEU A 147 13.18 -2.29 2.94
CA LEU A 147 13.55 -0.89 3.16
C LEU A 147 13.74 -0.53 4.64
N ASP A 148 14.73 0.32 4.94
CA ASP A 148 15.00 0.80 6.31
C ASP A 148 14.12 2.00 6.72
N VAL A 149 12.97 2.19 6.06
CA VAL A 149 11.97 3.22 6.34
C VAL A 149 10.59 2.60 6.51
N PRO A 150 9.66 3.21 7.27
CA PRO A 150 8.32 2.67 7.46
C PRO A 150 7.62 2.41 6.12
N THR A 151 7.27 1.15 5.84
CA THR A 151 6.81 0.72 4.52
C THR A 151 5.67 -0.29 4.63
N MET A 152 4.62 -0.11 3.84
CA MET A 152 3.52 -1.06 3.72
C MET A 152 2.99 -1.15 2.30
N PHE A 153 2.30 -2.24 2.02
CA PHE A 153 1.41 -2.40 0.88
C PHE A 153 -0.04 -2.18 1.34
N SER A 154 -0.84 -1.59 0.45
CA SER A 154 -2.29 -1.45 0.59
C SER A 154 -2.93 -1.91 -0.72
N GLU A 155 -3.63 -3.03 -0.66
CA GLU A 155 -3.86 -3.85 -1.85
C GLU A 155 -5.31 -4.15 -2.15
N LEU A 156 -5.55 -4.46 -3.43
CA LEU A 156 -6.81 -4.96 -3.97
C LEU A 156 -6.57 -6.30 -4.67
N GLY A 157 -7.22 -7.35 -4.17
CA GLY A 157 -7.05 -8.71 -4.63
C GLY A 157 -8.37 -9.43 -4.96
N SER A 158 -8.31 -10.60 -5.60
CA SER A 158 -7.08 -11.39 -5.80
C SER A 158 -6.80 -11.82 -7.24
N CYS A 159 -7.64 -11.42 -8.19
CA CYS A 159 -7.41 -11.69 -9.61
C CYS A 159 -7.89 -10.54 -10.50
N ALA A 160 -7.73 -10.70 -11.82
CA ALA A 160 -8.07 -9.66 -12.80
C ALA A 160 -9.49 -9.09 -12.65
N LYS A 161 -10.46 -9.90 -12.20
CA LYS A 161 -11.82 -9.40 -11.91
C LYS A 161 -11.79 -8.31 -10.85
N GLN A 162 -11.13 -8.55 -9.72
CA GLN A 162 -11.05 -7.58 -8.62
C GLN A 162 -10.09 -6.44 -8.93
N TRP A 163 -8.98 -6.67 -9.62
CA TRP A 163 -8.05 -5.59 -10.01
C TRP A 163 -8.73 -4.52 -10.89
N ASN A 164 -9.76 -4.92 -11.65
CA ASN A 164 -10.59 -4.04 -12.47
C ASN A 164 -11.86 -3.53 -11.77
N ASP A 165 -12.11 -3.92 -10.51
CA ASP A 165 -13.26 -3.42 -9.75
C ASP A 165 -12.99 -1.98 -9.28
N ILE A 166 -13.53 -1.02 -10.03
CA ILE A 166 -13.36 0.40 -9.80
C ILE A 166 -13.92 0.85 -8.45
N LYS A 167 -14.97 0.19 -7.95
CA LYS A 167 -15.59 0.51 -6.67
C LYS A 167 -14.73 0.02 -5.50
N ALA A 168 -14.16 -1.18 -5.63
CA ALA A 168 -13.20 -1.69 -4.65
C ALA A 168 -11.89 -0.88 -4.67
N ALA A 169 -11.39 -0.49 -5.83
CA ALA A 169 -10.22 0.39 -5.95
C ALA A 169 -10.43 1.76 -5.28
N GLU A 170 -11.65 2.30 -5.35
CA GLU A 170 -12.03 3.53 -4.64
C GLU A 170 -12.03 3.35 -3.13
N ALA A 171 -12.51 2.20 -2.63
CA ALA A 171 -12.42 1.87 -1.20
C ALA A 171 -10.96 1.80 -0.71
N VAL A 172 -10.06 1.14 -1.46
CA VAL A 172 -8.62 1.09 -1.12
C VAL A 172 -7.98 2.47 -1.17
N ALA A 173 -8.33 3.30 -2.16
CA ALA A 173 -7.87 4.67 -2.28
C ALA A 173 -8.27 5.51 -1.05
N HIS A 174 -9.53 5.46 -0.66
CA HIS A 174 -10.02 6.20 0.51
C HIS A 174 -9.39 5.70 1.81
N ALA A 175 -9.27 4.38 1.98
CA ALA A 175 -8.63 3.80 3.15
C ALA A 175 -7.16 4.21 3.29
N THR A 176 -6.42 4.17 2.17
CA THR A 176 -5.02 4.61 2.11
C THR A 176 -4.89 6.07 2.53
N MET A 177 -5.71 6.94 1.96
CA MET A 177 -5.65 8.39 2.24
C MET A 177 -6.14 8.75 3.64
N GLU A 178 -7.06 7.97 4.22
CA GLU A 178 -7.42 8.12 5.64
C GLU A 178 -6.22 7.83 6.54
N ALA A 179 -5.48 6.74 6.31
CA ALA A 179 -4.26 6.44 7.07
C ALA A 179 -3.19 7.52 6.90
N VAL A 180 -3.01 8.06 5.68
CA VAL A 180 -2.11 9.21 5.41
C VAL A 180 -2.52 10.42 6.25
N SER A 181 -3.81 10.78 6.26
CA SER A 181 -4.33 11.93 7.01
C SER A 181 -4.18 11.81 8.52
N ARG A 182 -4.21 10.57 9.04
CA ARG A 182 -4.12 10.22 10.46
C ARG A 182 -2.71 9.87 10.90
N PHE A 183 -1.75 9.77 9.98
CA PHE A 183 -0.41 9.29 10.26
C PHE A 183 0.23 10.06 11.43
N GLY A 184 0.87 9.34 12.35
CA GLY A 184 1.46 9.91 13.57
C GLY A 184 0.48 10.37 14.65
N ASN A 185 -0.83 10.39 14.39
CA ASN A 185 -1.86 10.70 15.39
C ASN A 185 -2.37 9.40 16.05
N PHE A 186 -2.76 9.47 17.31
CA PHE A 186 -3.34 8.34 18.07
C PHE A 186 -2.48 7.06 18.05
N PRO A 187 -1.22 7.13 18.52
CA PRO A 187 -0.36 5.96 18.55
C PRO A 187 -0.95 4.88 19.46
N ALA A 188 -0.97 3.63 18.99
CA ALA A 188 -1.17 2.48 19.85
C ALA A 188 0.09 1.64 19.93
N LYS A 189 0.08 0.70 20.88
CA LYS A 189 1.14 -0.29 21.05
C LYS A 189 1.25 -1.16 19.80
N ALA A 190 2.41 -1.16 19.17
CA ALA A 190 2.74 -2.10 18.12
C ALA A 190 3.02 -3.49 18.72
N VAL A 191 2.65 -4.54 18.00
CA VAL A 191 2.84 -5.94 18.38
C VAL A 191 3.43 -6.73 17.22
N LEU A 192 4.14 -7.82 17.52
CA LEU A 192 4.57 -8.81 16.54
C LEU A 192 3.60 -9.99 16.60
N GLY A 193 2.88 -10.24 15.49
CA GLY A 193 2.03 -11.41 15.33
C GLY A 193 2.84 -12.60 14.83
N ILE A 194 2.73 -13.76 15.50
CA ILE A 194 3.39 -15.00 15.09
C ILE A 194 2.35 -16.12 15.00
N GLY A 195 2.32 -16.81 13.86
CA GLY A 195 1.41 -17.92 13.57
C GLY A 195 0.28 -17.54 12.59
N GLY A 196 -0.55 -18.53 12.23
CA GLY A 196 -1.66 -18.36 11.29
C GLY A 196 -1.29 -18.60 9.81
N PRO A 197 -2.29 -18.76 8.92
CA PRO A 197 -2.10 -18.85 7.48
C PRO A 197 -1.80 -17.48 6.87
N HIS A 198 -1.57 -17.40 5.56
CA HIS A 198 -1.22 -16.15 4.86
C HIS A 198 -2.21 -15.00 5.11
N TYR A 199 -3.52 -15.26 5.02
CA TYR A 199 -4.57 -14.32 5.42
C TYR A 199 -4.83 -14.43 6.93
N GLN A 200 -4.61 -13.34 7.64
CA GLN A 200 -4.59 -13.33 9.10
C GLN A 200 -5.97 -12.98 9.67
N SER A 201 -6.78 -13.98 10.01
CA SER A 201 -8.12 -13.77 10.59
C SER A 201 -8.12 -13.51 12.11
N LYS A 202 -6.99 -13.75 12.79
CA LYS A 202 -6.86 -13.58 14.25
C LYS A 202 -6.23 -12.26 14.69
N PHE A 203 -5.58 -11.54 13.77
CA PHE A 203 -4.78 -10.34 14.04
C PHE A 203 -5.46 -9.08 13.53
#